data_AF-A0A2Z6Q6P8-F1
#
_entry.id   AF-A0A2Z6Q6P8-F1
#
_cell.length_a   1.000
_cell.length_b   1.000
_cell.length_c   1.000
_cell.angle_alpha   90.00
_cell.angle_beta   90.00
_cell.angle_gamma   90.00
#
_symmetry.space_group_name_H-M   'P 1'
#
loop_
_entity.id
_entity.type
_entity.pdbx_description
1 polymer ?
#
loop_
_entity_poly.entity_id
_entity_poly.type
_entity_poly.pdbx_seq_one_letter_code
_entity_poly.pdbx_strand_id
1 'polypeptide(L)'
;MQPLYELNIQFFKFVDTPLPLILTNRQWYTISKDPHARAEWLINKYGRAHALFHAVRLGNSFITAEVIQALLARKVILSRYFIQRLLMHFGNYDEKLIELKIEHNVNQVDFDRIRAFQRKLQIPWASNLSLPIFTKLITEGYVILNDQELATKGNDMELFHFLSAGPLVINFAPQKLLQNINEIKDLIINKKFIPFPPRPKPTYEDSVHYIQLMQARAHEEYPPKDGYENSRQLNVVARAILIHPDLVLMWKEIGYYEICNDVNELVMQGALLILFPPTPPNDWECPGVRAIVIRLNQLIDLGFKLTDTVMEEAFHLFEHRLSEIGDILMSAFQVIRKESKSAISTSCLIKAIKPERSHKNTNLLEFLIDRIDQPEDAIEIALNFYNVGFRLDVNDVNSIKSTKIRSLSVHSNLYYWILKTYGPDSKNTRKCFEDIIESRIWVDLKLQESPDRDVPEHLTSCAFNSICSIYLEFCNEKVPFKKDYLPYLQLANNEEIIKPFFGISLPKVFGLNPSIGLPLEITYAYNRPEVRVIINNKRKYNDMNDLANQQKNEAKEWFKLLKKMNTDNSHIAQNFKNDLEEILEKITTSQDSEIQSIINYENNENNENDKVYVSEQFTASSSKRIRQ
;
A
#
# COMPACT_ATOMS: atom_id res chain seq x y z
N MET A 1 7.33 -17.06 -41.40
CA MET A 1 8.02 -16.70 -40.13
C MET A 1 7.88 -15.22 -39.77
N GLN A 2 8.00 -14.27 -40.71
CA GLN A 2 7.77 -12.83 -40.46
C GLN A 2 6.43 -12.46 -39.78
N PRO A 3 5.27 -13.04 -40.14
CA PRO A 3 3.99 -12.65 -39.53
C PRO A 3 3.92 -12.95 -38.03
N LEU A 4 4.55 -14.05 -37.59
CA LEU A 4 4.58 -14.42 -36.18
C LEU A 4 5.51 -13.51 -35.36
N TYR A 5 6.58 -12.99 -35.99
CA TYR A 5 7.51 -12.07 -35.36
C TYR A 5 6.87 -10.70 -35.10
N GLU A 6 6.18 -10.14 -36.08
CA GLU A 6 5.45 -8.87 -35.93
C GLU A 6 4.31 -8.99 -34.90
N LEU A 7 3.59 -10.11 -34.91
CA LEU A 7 2.55 -10.38 -33.91
C LEU A 7 3.12 -10.44 -32.49
N ASN A 8 4.30 -11.04 -32.31
CA ASN A 8 4.96 -11.07 -31.01
C ASN A 8 5.36 -9.67 -30.53
N ILE A 9 5.78 -8.77 -31.41
CA ILE A 9 6.04 -7.37 -31.02
C ILE A 9 4.75 -6.74 -30.47
N GLN A 10 3.62 -6.96 -31.15
CA GLN A 10 2.31 -6.46 -30.69
C GLN A 10 1.90 -7.04 -29.35
N PHE A 11 2.18 -8.32 -29.08
CA PHE A 11 1.95 -8.89 -27.75
C PHE A 11 2.90 -8.32 -26.69
N PHE A 12 4.20 -8.21 -27.01
CA PHE A 12 5.22 -7.72 -26.08
C PHE A 12 4.91 -6.31 -25.57
N LYS A 13 4.35 -5.45 -26.44
CA LYS A 13 3.90 -4.10 -26.12
C LYS A 13 2.95 -4.03 -24.91
N PHE A 14 2.12 -5.05 -24.68
CA PHE A 14 1.13 -5.09 -23.59
C PHE A 14 1.62 -5.85 -22.35
N VAL A 15 2.88 -6.27 -22.31
CA VAL A 15 3.45 -6.97 -21.16
C VAL A 15 3.87 -5.97 -20.09
N ASP A 16 3.18 -5.98 -18.94
CA ASP A 16 3.44 -5.07 -17.83
C ASP A 16 4.86 -5.22 -17.26
N THR A 17 5.25 -6.47 -16.97
CA THR A 17 6.57 -6.81 -16.44
C THR A 17 7.24 -7.83 -17.36
N PRO A 18 8.07 -7.39 -18.32
CA PRO A 18 8.61 -8.29 -19.34
C PRO A 18 9.72 -9.22 -18.83
N LEU A 19 10.33 -8.92 -17.67
CA LEU A 19 11.50 -9.66 -17.18
C LEU A 19 11.26 -11.18 -16.99
N PRO A 20 10.20 -11.64 -16.30
CA PRO A 20 9.92 -13.07 -16.19
C PRO A 20 9.74 -13.76 -17.56
N LEU A 21 9.07 -13.08 -18.50
CA LEU A 21 8.83 -13.60 -19.85
C LEU A 21 10.13 -13.74 -20.64
N ILE A 22 11.01 -12.74 -20.53
CA ILE A 22 12.34 -12.72 -21.17
C ILE A 22 13.25 -13.83 -20.62
N LEU A 23 13.21 -14.06 -19.31
CA LEU A 23 14.07 -15.05 -18.65
C LEU A 23 13.64 -16.49 -18.92
N THR A 24 12.34 -16.72 -19.17
CA THR A 24 11.78 -18.07 -19.36
C THR A 24 11.70 -18.51 -20.81
N ASN A 25 11.86 -17.61 -21.78
CA ASN A 25 11.65 -17.93 -23.19
C ASN A 25 12.61 -17.18 -24.13
N ARG A 26 13.32 -17.93 -24.99
CA ARG A 26 14.31 -17.39 -25.95
C ARG A 26 13.69 -16.51 -27.03
N GLN A 27 12.50 -16.82 -27.51
CA GLN A 27 11.80 -16.01 -28.52
C GLN A 27 11.47 -14.64 -27.95
N TRP A 28 10.94 -14.58 -26.72
CA TRP A 28 10.67 -13.32 -26.02
C TRP A 28 11.94 -12.56 -25.66
N TYR A 29 13.04 -13.26 -25.34
CA TYR A 29 14.35 -12.64 -25.21
C TYR A 29 14.77 -11.93 -26.50
N THR A 30 14.66 -12.58 -27.67
CA THR A 30 14.97 -11.96 -28.96
C THR A 30 14.09 -10.74 -29.24
N ILE A 31 12.78 -10.83 -29.00
CA ILE A 31 11.85 -9.69 -29.17
C ILE A 31 12.23 -8.53 -28.24
N SER A 32 12.65 -8.80 -27.00
CA SER A 32 13.04 -7.75 -26.05
C SER A 32 14.32 -6.99 -26.43
N LYS A 33 15.09 -7.50 -27.39
CA LYS A 33 16.30 -6.84 -27.93
C LYS A 33 15.99 -6.01 -29.18
N ASP A 34 14.83 -6.19 -29.80
CA ASP A 34 14.43 -5.44 -30.98
C ASP A 34 14.18 -3.96 -30.65
N PRO A 35 14.81 -3.00 -31.37
CA PRO A 35 14.64 -1.58 -31.09
C PRO A 35 13.21 -1.07 -31.28
N HIS A 36 12.46 -1.62 -32.24
CA HIS A 36 11.07 -1.24 -32.49
C HIS A 36 10.14 -1.78 -31.39
N ALA A 37 10.35 -3.01 -30.94
CA ALA A 37 9.62 -3.59 -29.82
C ALA A 37 9.83 -2.80 -28.52
N ARG A 38 11.08 -2.40 -28.24
CA ARG A 38 11.41 -1.52 -27.10
C ARG A 38 10.72 -0.17 -27.20
N ALA A 39 10.76 0.45 -28.38
CA ALA A 39 10.13 1.75 -28.61
C ALA A 39 8.60 1.67 -28.45
N GLU A 40 7.94 0.64 -29.00
CA GLU A 40 6.50 0.45 -28.85
C GLU A 40 6.08 0.15 -27.42
N TRP A 41 6.84 -0.69 -26.71
CA TRP A 41 6.60 -0.97 -25.31
C TRP A 41 6.72 0.31 -24.46
N LEU A 42 7.76 1.13 -24.66
CA LEU A 42 7.92 2.41 -23.95
C LEU A 42 6.77 3.38 -24.22
N ILE A 43 6.39 3.55 -25.48
CA ILE A 43 5.31 4.46 -25.87
C ILE A 43 3.97 3.98 -25.32
N ASN A 44 3.71 2.67 -25.35
CA ASN A 44 2.48 2.10 -24.82
C ASN A 44 2.39 2.24 -23.30
N LYS A 45 3.51 2.01 -22.60
CA LYS A 45 3.54 1.98 -21.14
C LYS A 45 3.61 3.38 -20.52
N TYR A 46 4.33 4.31 -21.14
CA TYR A 46 4.63 5.63 -20.55
C TYR A 46 4.21 6.81 -21.42
N GLY A 47 3.60 6.58 -22.57
CA GLY A 47 3.22 7.65 -23.49
C GLY A 47 4.40 8.23 -24.27
N ARG A 48 4.09 9.07 -25.26
CA ARG A 48 5.10 9.71 -26.11
C ARG A 48 5.88 10.81 -25.40
N ALA A 49 5.30 11.41 -24.37
CA ALA A 49 5.89 12.49 -23.61
C ALA A 49 7.06 12.02 -22.73
N HIS A 50 6.94 10.84 -22.12
CA HIS A 50 7.92 10.35 -21.13
C HIS A 50 8.72 9.12 -21.59
N ALA A 51 8.48 8.59 -22.79
CA ALA A 51 9.20 7.43 -23.30
C ALA A 51 10.73 7.59 -23.28
N LEU A 52 11.26 8.75 -23.66
CA LEU A 52 12.72 9.02 -23.64
C LEU A 52 13.29 9.05 -22.23
N PHE A 53 12.57 9.66 -21.27
CA PHE A 53 12.94 9.66 -19.87
C PHE A 53 13.07 8.23 -19.34
N HIS A 54 12.06 7.39 -19.55
CA HIS A 54 12.10 6.01 -19.12
C HIS A 54 13.16 5.18 -19.88
N ALA A 55 13.39 5.43 -21.16
CA ALA A 55 14.43 4.76 -21.94
C ALA A 55 15.82 4.97 -21.32
N VAL A 56 16.17 6.22 -21.00
CA VAL A 56 17.46 6.57 -20.38
C VAL A 56 17.57 5.97 -18.97
N ARG A 57 16.49 6.02 -18.17
CA ARG A 57 16.47 5.44 -16.82
C ARG A 57 16.67 3.93 -16.76
N LEU A 58 16.23 3.21 -17.78
CA LEU A 58 16.46 1.77 -17.90
C LEU A 58 17.94 1.44 -18.20
N GLY A 59 18.75 2.45 -18.52
CA GLY A 59 20.21 2.37 -18.63
C GLY A 59 20.71 1.84 -19.96
N ASN A 60 22.04 1.74 -20.09
CA ASN A 60 22.74 1.43 -21.35
C ASN A 60 22.41 0.05 -21.93
N SER A 61 21.94 -0.91 -21.13
CA SER A 61 21.49 -2.22 -21.64
C SER A 61 20.17 -2.14 -22.40
N PHE A 62 19.44 -1.04 -22.22
CA PHE A 62 18.13 -0.79 -22.82
C PHE A 62 18.20 0.27 -23.94
N ILE A 63 18.76 1.45 -23.67
CA ILE A 63 18.78 2.53 -24.67
C ILE A 63 19.98 2.39 -25.62
N THR A 64 19.68 2.28 -26.92
CA THR A 64 20.69 2.27 -28.01
C THR A 64 20.38 3.35 -29.03
N ALA A 65 21.30 3.60 -29.97
CA ALA A 65 21.09 4.59 -31.02
C ALA A 65 19.89 4.24 -31.91
N GLU A 66 19.69 2.95 -32.17
CA GLU A 66 18.57 2.40 -32.94
C GLU A 66 17.26 2.55 -32.18
N VAL A 67 17.25 2.37 -30.85
CA VAL A 67 16.06 2.61 -30.02
C VAL A 67 15.68 4.10 -30.06
N ILE A 68 16.65 5.01 -29.97
CA ILE A 68 16.38 6.45 -30.10
C ILE A 68 15.78 6.75 -31.47
N GLN A 69 16.36 6.23 -32.56
CA GLN A 69 15.82 6.41 -33.89
C GLN A 69 14.39 5.84 -34.02
N ALA A 70 14.14 4.66 -33.46
CA ALA A 70 12.82 4.03 -33.47
C ALA A 70 11.78 4.86 -32.68
N LEU A 71 12.16 5.48 -31.56
CA LEU A 71 11.34 6.39 -30.77
C LEU A 71 11.04 7.69 -31.55
N LEU A 72 12.07 8.34 -32.11
CA LEU A 72 11.93 9.58 -32.87
C LEU A 72 11.08 9.38 -34.13
N ALA A 73 11.29 8.27 -34.86
CA ALA A 73 10.46 7.90 -36.01
C ALA A 73 8.97 7.71 -35.64
N ARG A 74 8.70 7.38 -34.37
CA ARG A 74 7.34 7.24 -33.80
C ARG A 74 6.83 8.53 -33.15
N LYS A 75 7.47 9.67 -33.42
CA LYS A 75 7.08 11.00 -32.94
C LYS A 75 7.07 11.11 -31.41
N VAL A 76 8.01 10.45 -30.74
CA VAL A 76 8.28 10.68 -29.32
C VAL A 76 8.80 12.10 -29.12
N ILE A 77 8.37 12.74 -28.05
CA ILE A 77 8.60 14.18 -27.85
C ILE A 77 9.96 14.37 -27.19
N LEU A 78 10.81 15.18 -27.82
CA LEU A 78 12.08 15.62 -27.26
C LEU A 78 11.93 17.07 -26.79
N SER A 79 11.72 17.26 -25.49
CA SER A 79 11.50 18.59 -24.91
C SER A 79 12.80 19.31 -24.55
N ARG A 80 12.79 20.65 -24.58
CA ARG A 80 13.93 21.44 -24.08
C ARG A 80 14.22 21.13 -22.60
N TYR A 81 13.18 20.97 -21.81
CA TYR A 81 13.31 20.60 -20.40
C TYR A 81 14.00 19.25 -20.18
N PHE A 82 13.70 18.25 -21.02
CA PHE A 82 14.40 16.96 -21.00
C PHE A 82 15.90 17.13 -21.27
N ILE A 83 16.28 17.93 -22.26
CA ILE A 83 17.68 18.24 -22.57
C ILE A 83 18.38 18.95 -21.41
N GLN A 84 17.74 19.96 -20.80
CA GLN A 84 18.24 20.65 -19.62
C GLN A 84 18.48 19.67 -18.46
N ARG A 85 17.50 18.83 -18.12
CA ARG A 85 17.62 17.83 -17.05
C ARG A 85 18.67 16.76 -17.35
N LEU A 86 18.83 16.38 -18.62
CA LEU A 86 19.87 15.45 -19.06
C LEU A 86 21.27 16.05 -18.85
N LEU A 87 21.47 17.31 -19.24
CA LEU A 87 22.74 18.03 -19.06
C LEU A 87 23.11 18.24 -17.59
N MET A 88 22.12 18.42 -16.71
CA MET A 88 22.35 18.57 -15.28
C MET A 88 22.85 17.27 -14.62
N HIS A 89 22.40 16.10 -15.10
CA HIS A 89 22.58 14.81 -14.43
C HIS A 89 23.44 13.81 -15.22
N PHE A 90 24.02 14.20 -16.36
CA PHE A 90 24.94 13.38 -17.14
C PHE A 90 26.36 13.38 -16.54
N GLY A 91 27.03 12.23 -16.66
CA GLY A 91 28.42 12.04 -16.24
C GLY A 91 28.55 11.41 -14.87
N ASN A 92 29.62 10.63 -14.70
CA ASN A 92 29.93 9.97 -13.44
C ASN A 92 30.54 10.97 -12.46
N TYR A 93 30.25 10.76 -11.17
CA TYR A 93 31.02 11.42 -10.13
C TYR A 93 32.39 10.74 -9.98
N ASP A 94 33.39 11.54 -9.67
CA ASP A 94 34.67 11.03 -9.19
C ASP A 94 34.49 10.56 -7.74
N GLU A 95 34.31 9.25 -7.57
CA GLU A 95 34.14 8.61 -6.26
C GLU A 95 35.31 8.92 -5.34
N LYS A 96 36.54 8.94 -5.86
CA LYS A 96 37.72 9.21 -5.03
C LYS A 96 37.76 10.63 -4.53
N LEU A 97 37.37 11.59 -5.37
CA LEU A 97 37.22 12.99 -4.95
C LEU A 97 36.11 13.15 -3.91
N ILE A 98 35.00 12.42 -4.03
CA ILE A 98 33.92 12.46 -3.02
C ILE A 98 34.39 11.88 -1.70
N GLU A 99 35.06 10.71 -1.72
CA GLU A 99 35.67 10.09 -0.54
C GLU A 99 36.63 11.05 0.16
N LEU A 100 37.58 11.63 -0.58
CA LEU A 100 38.55 12.59 -0.05
C LEU A 100 37.87 13.83 0.54
N LYS A 101 36.78 14.32 -0.09
CA LYS A 101 35.98 15.43 0.45
C LYS A 101 35.24 15.02 1.73
N ILE A 102 34.82 13.77 1.88
CA ILE A 102 34.23 13.28 3.13
C ILE A 102 35.33 13.20 4.20
N GLU A 103 36.43 12.50 3.93
CA GLU A 103 37.56 12.31 4.87
C GLU A 103 38.13 13.64 5.41
N HIS A 104 38.36 14.62 4.54
CA HIS A 104 38.91 15.93 4.96
C HIS A 104 37.90 16.78 5.73
N ASN A 105 36.60 16.58 5.49
CA ASN A 105 35.54 17.30 6.21
C ASN A 105 35.10 16.58 7.50
N VAL A 106 35.36 15.29 7.68
CA VAL A 106 35.04 14.56 8.94
C VAL A 106 35.83 15.11 10.13
N ASN A 107 36.97 15.77 9.88
CA ASN A 107 37.73 16.50 10.92
C ASN A 107 37.03 17.81 11.38
N GLN A 108 35.96 18.25 10.70
CA GLN A 108 35.06 19.33 11.13
C GLN A 108 33.66 18.71 11.32
N VAL A 109 33.18 18.61 12.55
CA VAL A 109 31.94 17.87 12.90
C VAL A 109 30.69 18.60 12.38
N ASP A 110 30.45 18.53 11.07
CA ASP A 110 29.26 19.03 10.39
C ASP A 110 28.55 17.83 9.73
N PHE A 111 27.69 17.19 10.53
CA PHE A 111 26.90 16.03 10.10
C PHE A 111 25.99 16.34 8.90
N ASP A 112 25.60 17.60 8.69
CA ASP A 112 24.78 18.01 7.55
C ASP A 112 25.59 18.02 6.26
N ARG A 113 26.87 18.43 6.31
CA ARG A 113 27.78 18.30 5.16
C ARG A 113 28.06 16.85 4.79
N ILE A 114 28.29 15.98 5.78
CA ILE A 114 28.52 14.54 5.54
C ILE A 114 27.29 13.92 4.85
N ARG A 115 26.08 14.27 5.30
CA ARG A 115 24.83 13.84 4.66
C ARG A 115 24.68 14.39 3.24
N ALA A 116 25.07 15.64 2.99
CA ALA A 116 25.09 16.22 1.64
C ALA A 116 26.08 15.48 0.71
N PHE A 117 27.23 15.02 1.21
CA PHE A 117 28.16 14.20 0.45
C PHE A 117 27.66 12.77 0.20
N GLN A 118 27.02 12.13 1.18
CA GLN A 118 26.37 10.83 0.97
C GLN A 118 25.23 10.92 -0.06
N ARG A 119 24.49 12.02 -0.10
CA ARG A 119 23.53 12.30 -1.19
C ARG A 119 24.23 12.43 -2.53
N LYS A 120 25.43 13.01 -2.61
CA LYS A 120 26.22 13.07 -3.85
C LYS A 120 26.58 11.68 -4.38
N LEU A 121 26.78 10.69 -3.52
CA LEU A 121 26.99 9.28 -3.92
C LEU A 121 25.74 8.64 -4.55
N GLN A 122 24.53 9.16 -4.35
CA GLN A 122 23.37 8.70 -5.12
C GLN A 122 23.55 9.07 -6.60
N ILE A 123 23.69 8.03 -7.40
CA ILE A 123 23.90 8.06 -8.84
C ILE A 123 22.68 8.71 -9.51
N PRO A 124 22.82 9.88 -10.16
CA PRO A 124 21.74 10.54 -10.87
C PRO A 124 21.17 9.65 -11.98
N TRP A 125 19.89 9.82 -12.29
CA TRP A 125 19.15 8.95 -13.22
C TRP A 125 19.75 8.81 -14.63
N ALA A 126 20.59 9.75 -15.06
CA ALA A 126 21.23 9.78 -16.37
C ALA A 126 22.76 9.72 -16.33
N SER A 127 23.38 9.55 -15.16
CA SER A 127 24.84 9.66 -15.03
C SER A 127 25.58 8.56 -15.79
N ASN A 128 25.01 7.35 -15.78
CA ASN A 128 25.60 6.18 -16.42
C ASN A 128 25.35 6.13 -17.93
N LEU A 129 24.70 7.13 -18.51
CA LEU A 129 24.41 7.15 -19.95
C LEU A 129 25.73 7.17 -20.74
N SER A 130 25.85 6.33 -21.77
CA SER A 130 27.06 6.34 -22.61
C SER A 130 27.17 7.63 -23.42
N LEU A 131 28.41 8.11 -23.62
CA LEU A 131 28.68 9.33 -24.38
C LEU A 131 28.08 9.33 -25.79
N PRO A 132 28.14 8.25 -26.60
CA PRO A 132 27.51 8.24 -27.92
C PRO A 132 26.00 8.45 -27.88
N ILE A 133 25.32 7.86 -26.89
CA ILE A 133 23.88 7.99 -26.71
C ILE A 133 23.52 9.40 -26.25
N PHE A 134 24.27 9.94 -25.29
CA PHE A 134 24.14 11.32 -24.85
C PHE A 134 24.32 12.30 -26.01
N THR A 135 25.42 12.20 -26.77
CA THR A 135 25.69 13.07 -27.92
C THR A 135 24.58 12.98 -28.96
N LYS A 136 24.04 11.79 -29.22
CA LYS A 136 22.90 11.61 -30.12
C LYS A 136 21.67 12.37 -29.61
N LEU A 137 21.27 12.20 -28.35
CA LEU A 137 20.11 12.89 -27.79
C LEU A 137 20.26 14.42 -27.83
N ILE A 138 21.44 14.94 -27.49
CA ILE A 138 21.72 16.38 -27.56
C ILE A 138 21.63 16.87 -29.02
N THR A 139 22.28 16.18 -29.95
CA THR A 139 22.30 16.57 -31.37
C THR A 139 20.89 16.58 -31.97
N GLU A 140 20.11 15.52 -31.75
CA GLU A 140 18.70 15.45 -32.19
C GLU A 140 17.87 16.54 -31.50
N GLY A 141 18.18 16.91 -30.25
CA GLY A 141 17.57 18.00 -29.51
C GLY A 141 17.71 19.35 -30.20
N TYR A 142 18.93 19.72 -30.56
CA TYR A 142 19.21 20.96 -31.30
C TYR A 142 18.54 20.98 -32.68
N VAL A 143 18.52 19.84 -33.38
CA VAL A 143 17.88 19.73 -34.71
C VAL A 143 16.35 19.86 -34.60
N ILE A 144 15.72 19.12 -33.70
CA ILE A 144 14.26 19.06 -33.58
C ILE A 144 13.67 20.37 -33.04
N LEU A 145 14.33 20.97 -32.05
CA LEU A 145 13.86 22.23 -31.46
C LEU A 145 14.17 23.45 -32.33
N ASN A 146 14.99 23.28 -33.38
CA ASN A 146 15.40 24.30 -34.33
C ASN A 146 15.84 25.61 -33.62
N ASP A 147 16.62 25.45 -32.55
CA ASP A 147 17.05 26.53 -31.66
C ASP A 147 18.57 26.58 -31.63
N GLN A 148 19.14 27.51 -32.41
CA GLN A 148 20.60 27.67 -32.54
C GLN A 148 21.25 28.12 -31.21
N GLU A 149 20.48 28.73 -30.31
CA GLU A 149 20.90 29.18 -28.98
C GLU A 149 20.09 28.49 -27.87
N LEU A 150 19.83 27.18 -28.02
CA LEU A 150 19.07 26.40 -27.03
C LEU A 150 19.57 26.69 -25.61
N ALA A 151 18.75 27.40 -24.82
CA ALA A 151 19.07 27.80 -23.46
C ALA A 151 19.12 26.57 -22.54
N THR A 152 20.28 25.91 -22.51
CA THR A 152 20.51 24.63 -21.85
C THR A 152 21.03 24.78 -20.42
N LYS A 153 21.54 25.95 -20.04
CA LYS A 153 21.96 26.30 -18.68
C LYS A 153 20.83 26.99 -17.91
N GLY A 154 19.69 26.30 -17.79
CA GLY A 154 18.49 26.80 -17.12
C GLY A 154 17.50 25.67 -16.83
N ASN A 155 16.31 26.04 -16.35
CA ASN A 155 15.28 25.11 -15.91
C ASN A 155 13.90 25.60 -16.36
N ASP A 156 13.33 24.97 -17.38
CA ASP A 156 12.04 25.37 -17.94
C ASP A 156 10.88 25.24 -16.94
N MET A 157 10.96 24.35 -15.96
CA MET A 157 9.96 24.28 -14.87
C MET A 157 10.06 25.51 -13.95
N GLU A 158 11.26 26.03 -13.69
CA GLU A 158 11.42 27.29 -12.95
C GLU A 158 10.95 28.49 -13.77
N LEU A 159 11.28 28.54 -15.06
CA LEU A 159 10.74 29.57 -15.96
C LEU A 159 9.21 29.54 -15.96
N PHE A 160 8.62 28.35 -16.13
CA PHE A 160 7.17 28.18 -16.06
C PHE A 160 6.59 28.63 -14.72
N HIS A 161 7.28 28.36 -13.59
CA HIS A 161 6.86 28.83 -12.27
C HIS A 161 6.75 30.36 -12.21
N PHE A 162 7.71 31.11 -12.76
CA PHE A 162 7.64 32.57 -12.78
C PHE A 162 6.60 33.08 -13.79
N LEU A 163 6.53 32.49 -14.99
CA LEU A 163 5.58 32.89 -16.03
C LEU A 163 4.12 32.68 -15.57
N SER A 164 3.85 31.57 -14.89
CA SER A 164 2.53 31.22 -14.33
C SER A 164 2.22 31.89 -12.99
N ALA A 165 3.05 32.84 -12.56
CA ALA A 165 2.88 33.59 -11.32
C ALA A 165 2.90 32.74 -10.03
N GLY A 166 3.68 31.66 -10.04
CA GLY A 166 3.91 30.77 -8.90
C GLY A 166 4.32 31.49 -7.60
N PRO A 167 5.21 32.51 -7.61
CA PRO A 167 5.59 33.22 -6.40
C PRO A 167 4.52 34.18 -5.87
N LEU A 168 3.52 34.55 -6.67
CA LEU A 168 2.49 35.50 -6.27
C LEU A 168 1.39 34.80 -5.47
N VAL A 169 0.70 35.55 -4.61
CA VAL A 169 -0.53 35.09 -3.97
C VAL A 169 -1.63 34.86 -5.01
N ILE A 170 -2.57 33.96 -4.70
CA ILE A 170 -3.53 33.44 -5.69
C ILE A 170 -4.36 34.53 -6.37
N ASN A 171 -4.68 35.63 -5.67
CA ASN A 171 -5.51 36.71 -6.21
C ASN A 171 -4.83 37.51 -7.35
N PHE A 172 -3.50 37.61 -7.35
CA PHE A 172 -2.75 38.33 -8.40
C PHE A 172 -2.26 37.41 -9.52
N ALA A 173 -2.26 36.10 -9.29
CA ALA A 173 -1.71 35.14 -10.24
C ALA A 173 -2.45 35.09 -11.59
N PRO A 174 -3.80 35.14 -11.67
CA PRO A 174 -4.51 35.14 -12.94
C PRO A 174 -4.10 36.27 -13.88
N GLN A 175 -4.01 37.49 -13.37
CA GLN A 175 -3.63 38.66 -14.18
C GLN A 175 -2.21 38.51 -14.74
N LYS A 176 -1.26 38.08 -13.90
CA LYS A 176 0.13 37.93 -14.32
C LYS A 176 0.32 36.75 -15.29
N LEU A 177 -0.37 35.63 -15.09
CA LEU A 177 -0.37 34.51 -16.02
C LEU A 177 -0.90 34.94 -17.39
N LEU A 178 -2.01 35.68 -17.43
CA LEU A 178 -2.58 36.18 -18.68
C LEU A 178 -1.66 37.18 -19.41
N GLN A 179 -0.95 38.04 -18.68
CA GLN A 179 0.06 38.93 -19.27
C GLN A 179 1.19 38.13 -19.96
N ASN A 180 1.56 37.00 -19.37
CA ASN A 180 2.67 36.16 -19.84
C ASN A 180 2.20 35.01 -20.77
N ILE A 181 0.92 34.99 -21.20
CA ILE A 181 0.35 33.81 -21.87
C ILE A 181 1.06 33.44 -23.18
N ASN A 182 1.55 34.44 -23.91
CA ASN A 182 2.31 34.22 -25.15
C ASN A 182 3.66 33.55 -24.89
N GLU A 183 4.33 33.92 -23.80
CA GLU A 183 5.60 33.32 -23.37
C GLU A 183 5.38 31.89 -22.87
N ILE A 184 4.28 31.64 -22.14
CA ILE A 184 3.87 30.30 -21.73
C ILE A 184 3.57 29.44 -22.95
N LYS A 185 2.85 29.99 -23.93
CA LYS A 185 2.53 29.29 -25.18
C LYS A 185 3.80 28.95 -25.97
N ASP A 186 4.76 29.87 -26.07
CA ASP A 186 6.06 29.57 -26.69
C ASP A 186 6.77 28.43 -25.97
N LEU A 187 6.82 28.47 -24.63
CA LEU A 187 7.44 27.45 -23.81
C LEU A 187 6.81 26.07 -24.01
N ILE A 188 5.47 25.97 -23.99
CA ILE A 188 4.77 24.69 -24.19
C ILE A 188 4.85 24.24 -25.65
N ILE A 189 4.45 25.08 -26.61
CA ILE A 189 4.28 24.67 -28.00
C ILE A 189 5.60 24.58 -28.76
N ASN A 190 6.44 25.61 -28.66
CA ASN A 190 7.67 25.69 -29.46
C ASN A 190 8.84 25.00 -28.76
N LYS A 191 8.97 25.18 -27.44
CA LYS A 191 10.03 24.52 -26.65
C LYS A 191 9.61 23.13 -26.14
N LYS A 192 8.39 22.69 -26.47
CA LYS A 192 7.83 21.37 -26.15
C LYS A 192 7.87 21.08 -24.65
N PHE A 193 7.70 22.10 -23.79
CA PHE A 193 7.83 21.95 -22.34
C PHE A 193 6.88 20.89 -21.79
N ILE A 194 7.45 19.87 -21.16
CA ILE A 194 6.75 18.76 -20.53
C ILE A 194 7.41 18.52 -19.16
N PRO A 195 6.70 18.64 -18.03
CA PRO A 195 7.23 18.23 -16.73
C PRO A 195 7.58 16.74 -16.73
N PHE A 196 8.58 16.36 -15.93
CA PHE A 196 8.90 14.95 -15.78
C PHE A 196 7.75 14.24 -15.04
N PRO A 197 7.58 12.91 -15.21
CA PRO A 197 6.45 12.22 -14.62
C PRO A 197 6.51 12.26 -13.08
N PRO A 198 5.37 12.16 -12.40
CA PRO A 198 5.33 11.99 -10.94
C PRO A 198 6.05 10.71 -10.52
N ARG A 199 6.58 10.73 -9.29
CA ARG A 199 7.13 9.53 -8.67
C ARG A 199 6.02 8.48 -8.46
N PRO A 200 6.26 7.21 -8.81
CA PRO A 200 5.40 6.12 -8.39
C PRO A 200 5.27 6.10 -6.87
N LYS A 201 4.06 5.84 -6.38
CA LYS A 201 3.82 5.60 -4.96
C LYS A 201 4.55 4.31 -4.54
N PRO A 202 5.30 4.32 -3.42
CA PRO A 202 5.95 3.10 -2.92
C PRO A 202 4.93 2.01 -2.55
N THR A 203 5.37 0.75 -2.55
CA THR A 203 4.48 -0.41 -2.33
C THR A 203 4.37 -0.83 -0.85
N TYR A 204 5.36 -0.51 -0.01
CA TYR A 204 5.44 -0.97 1.39
C TYR A 204 5.82 0.18 2.30
N GLU A 205 4.85 0.70 3.06
CA GLU A 205 4.95 2.03 3.64
C GLU A 205 5.26 2.05 5.14
N ASP A 206 5.18 0.89 5.80
CA ASP A 206 5.51 0.75 7.22
C ASP A 206 6.96 0.27 7.47
N SER A 207 7.74 0.10 6.39
CA SER A 207 9.12 -0.34 6.49
C SER A 207 10.06 0.78 6.93
N VAL A 208 11.13 0.44 7.66
CA VAL A 208 12.23 1.39 7.94
C VAL A 208 12.72 2.05 6.65
N HIS A 209 12.78 1.27 5.56
CA HIS A 209 13.18 1.74 4.24
C HIS A 209 12.23 2.83 3.69
N TYR A 210 10.91 2.71 3.89
CA TYR A 210 9.96 3.73 3.46
C TYR A 210 10.07 5.00 4.27
N ILE A 211 10.14 4.90 5.60
CA ILE A 211 10.25 6.09 6.45
C ILE A 211 11.53 6.85 6.09
N GLN A 212 12.65 6.14 5.94
CA GLN A 212 13.91 6.72 5.47
C GLN A 212 13.75 7.36 4.08
N LEU A 213 13.04 6.70 3.16
CA LEU A 213 12.75 7.23 1.83
C LEU A 213 11.91 8.51 1.90
N MET A 214 10.85 8.56 2.70
CA MET A 214 9.99 9.74 2.83
C MET A 214 10.73 10.91 3.50
N GLN A 215 11.51 10.64 4.55
CA GLN A 215 12.37 11.64 5.18
C GLN A 215 13.43 12.17 4.19
N ALA A 216 14.03 11.28 3.39
CA ALA A 216 14.96 11.69 2.34
C ALA A 216 14.28 12.60 1.31
N ARG A 217 13.06 12.25 0.89
CA ARG A 217 12.26 13.05 -0.06
C ARG A 217 11.87 14.41 0.49
N ALA A 218 11.55 14.53 1.78
CA ALA A 218 11.15 15.78 2.41
C ALA A 218 12.27 16.85 2.41
N HIS A 219 13.52 16.41 2.44
CA HIS A 219 14.70 17.28 2.46
C HIS A 219 15.54 17.16 1.17
N GLU A 220 14.95 16.66 0.09
CA GLU A 220 15.67 16.45 -1.17
C GLU A 220 15.97 17.79 -1.87
N GLU A 221 17.16 17.89 -2.47
CA GLU A 221 17.51 19.01 -3.33
C GLU A 221 16.76 18.92 -4.67
N TYR A 222 16.33 20.06 -5.19
CA TYR A 222 15.71 20.14 -6.50
C TYR A 222 16.75 20.56 -7.56
N PRO A 223 16.81 19.90 -8.73
CA PRO A 223 15.95 18.81 -9.17
C PRO A 223 16.28 17.42 -8.57
N PRO A 224 15.28 16.54 -8.41
CA PRO A 224 15.48 15.20 -7.87
C PRO A 224 16.47 14.34 -8.64
N LYS A 225 17.31 13.60 -7.91
CA LYS A 225 18.38 12.76 -8.49
C LYS A 225 17.85 11.56 -9.26
N ASP A 226 16.72 11.01 -8.84
CA ASP A 226 16.03 9.93 -9.56
C ASP A 226 15.32 10.40 -10.84
N GLY A 227 15.35 11.72 -11.11
CA GLY A 227 14.86 12.33 -12.33
C GLY A 227 13.36 12.63 -12.31
N TYR A 228 12.55 11.95 -11.51
CA TYR A 228 11.10 12.24 -11.44
C TYR A 228 10.84 13.69 -11.01
N GLU A 229 9.64 14.19 -11.32
CA GLU A 229 9.19 15.49 -10.80
C GLU A 229 8.68 15.32 -9.37
N ASN A 230 8.99 16.29 -8.51
CA ASN A 230 8.51 16.25 -7.13
C ASN A 230 7.09 16.87 -7.04
N SER A 231 6.42 16.66 -5.90
CA SER A 231 5.06 17.17 -5.68
C SER A 231 4.97 18.70 -5.66
N ARG A 232 6.01 19.41 -5.22
CA ARG A 232 6.03 20.88 -5.17
C ARG A 232 5.99 21.47 -6.58
N GLN A 233 6.78 20.92 -7.50
CA GLN A 233 6.85 21.38 -8.87
C GLN A 233 5.60 20.98 -9.68
N LEU A 234 5.05 19.78 -9.47
CA LEU A 234 3.76 19.40 -10.06
C LEU A 234 2.60 20.28 -9.56
N ASN A 235 2.65 20.76 -8.32
CA ASN A 235 1.68 21.74 -7.82
C ASN A 235 1.74 23.08 -8.57
N VAL A 236 2.90 23.49 -9.10
CA VAL A 236 3.01 24.68 -9.95
C VAL A 236 2.21 24.50 -11.23
N VAL A 237 2.36 23.34 -11.88
CA VAL A 237 1.61 22.98 -13.09
C VAL A 237 0.11 22.90 -12.80
N ALA A 238 -0.28 22.21 -11.73
CA ALA A 238 -1.68 22.08 -11.33
C ALA A 238 -2.33 23.44 -11.04
N ARG A 239 -1.62 24.33 -10.33
CA ARG A 239 -2.09 25.68 -10.05
C ARG A 239 -2.28 26.51 -11.33
N ALA A 240 -1.35 26.43 -12.28
CA ALA A 240 -1.48 27.13 -13.56
C ALA A 240 -2.71 26.66 -14.34
N ILE A 241 -2.98 25.34 -14.36
CA ILE A 241 -4.18 24.75 -14.97
C ILE A 241 -5.45 25.22 -14.27
N LEU A 242 -5.46 25.31 -12.94
CA LEU A 242 -6.63 25.80 -12.19
C LEU A 242 -6.99 27.25 -12.53
N ILE A 243 -5.98 28.08 -12.78
CA ILE A 243 -6.11 29.48 -13.19
C ILE A 243 -6.54 29.58 -14.67
N HIS A 244 -5.89 28.83 -15.57
CA HIS A 244 -6.16 28.84 -16.99
C HIS A 244 -6.21 27.40 -17.55
N PRO A 245 -7.39 26.75 -17.54
CA PRO A 245 -7.51 25.34 -17.91
C PRO A 245 -7.10 25.01 -19.35
N ASP A 246 -7.21 25.98 -20.27
CA ASP A 246 -6.88 25.81 -21.68
C ASP A 246 -5.39 25.51 -21.93
N LEU A 247 -4.51 25.72 -20.93
CA LEU A 247 -3.11 25.26 -21.00
C LEU A 247 -3.02 23.75 -21.30
N VAL A 248 -3.99 22.95 -20.83
CA VAL A 248 -4.08 21.51 -21.14
C VAL A 248 -4.16 21.25 -22.64
N LEU A 249 -4.89 22.10 -23.38
CA LEU A 249 -5.03 21.95 -24.82
C LEU A 249 -3.67 22.17 -25.53
N MET A 250 -2.84 23.07 -25.01
CA MET A 250 -1.50 23.32 -25.55
C MET A 250 -0.58 22.09 -25.35
N TRP A 251 -0.63 21.43 -24.20
CA TRP A 251 0.12 20.19 -23.98
C TRP A 251 -0.38 19.04 -24.86
N LYS A 252 -1.70 18.92 -25.04
CA LYS A 252 -2.27 17.91 -25.94
C LYS A 252 -1.89 18.16 -27.41
N GLU A 253 -1.80 19.42 -27.83
CA GLU A 253 -1.38 19.81 -29.18
C GLU A 253 0.03 19.26 -29.52
N ILE A 254 0.94 19.27 -28.54
CA ILE A 254 2.29 18.72 -28.74
C ILE A 254 2.37 17.20 -28.54
N GLY A 255 1.27 16.55 -28.13
CA GLY A 255 1.17 15.11 -27.93
C GLY A 255 1.37 14.61 -26.49
N TYR A 256 1.37 15.51 -25.50
CA TYR A 256 1.40 15.14 -24.08
C TYR A 256 -0.03 14.97 -23.56
N TYR A 257 -0.58 13.77 -23.75
CA TYR A 257 -1.96 13.44 -23.38
C TYR A 257 -2.09 13.03 -21.91
N GLU A 258 -0.98 12.61 -21.30
CA GLU A 258 -0.91 12.11 -19.93
C GLU A 258 -0.95 13.23 -18.88
N ILE A 259 -0.82 14.51 -19.28
CA ILE A 259 -0.87 15.67 -18.36
C ILE A 259 -2.06 15.61 -17.40
N CYS A 260 -3.25 15.25 -17.89
CA CYS A 260 -4.44 15.17 -17.05
C CYS A 260 -4.33 14.07 -15.99
N ASN A 261 -3.64 12.97 -16.29
CA ASN A 261 -3.39 11.88 -15.35
C ASN A 261 -2.29 12.27 -14.35
N ASP A 262 -1.20 12.88 -14.83
CA ASP A 262 -0.02 13.17 -14.00
C ASP A 262 -0.27 14.21 -12.91
N VAL A 263 -1.21 15.13 -13.13
CA VAL A 263 -1.63 16.13 -12.14
C VAL A 263 -3.09 16.00 -11.72
N ASN A 264 -3.72 14.83 -11.96
CA ASN A 264 -5.15 14.63 -11.74
C ASN A 264 -5.57 14.95 -10.30
N GLU A 265 -4.91 14.35 -9.32
CA GLU A 265 -5.24 14.54 -7.91
C GLU A 265 -5.05 16.00 -7.50
N LEU A 266 -3.94 16.62 -7.90
CA LEU A 266 -3.61 18.00 -7.53
C LEU A 266 -4.61 19.01 -8.12
N VAL A 267 -4.99 18.85 -9.39
CA VAL A 267 -5.95 19.74 -10.05
C VAL A 267 -7.35 19.54 -9.48
N MET A 268 -7.81 18.30 -9.33
CA MET A 268 -9.16 18.04 -8.82
C MET A 268 -9.31 18.47 -7.35
N GLN A 269 -8.32 18.19 -6.49
CA GLN A 269 -8.31 18.67 -5.10
C GLN A 269 -8.21 20.18 -5.01
N GLY A 270 -7.33 20.80 -5.82
CA GLY A 270 -7.18 22.25 -5.84
C GLY A 270 -8.46 22.97 -6.30
N ALA A 271 -9.22 22.39 -7.24
CA ALA A 271 -10.53 22.91 -7.62
C ALA A 271 -11.53 22.89 -6.45
N LEU A 272 -11.54 21.82 -5.66
CA LEU A 272 -12.38 21.71 -4.47
C LEU A 272 -11.92 22.65 -3.35
N LEU A 273 -10.63 22.86 -3.15
CA LEU A 273 -10.10 23.83 -2.19
C LEU A 273 -10.46 25.27 -2.54
N ILE A 274 -10.55 25.61 -3.82
CA ILE A 274 -11.03 26.92 -4.26
C ILE A 274 -12.51 27.09 -3.93
N LEU A 275 -13.32 26.03 -4.09
CA LEU A 275 -14.74 26.05 -3.76
C LEU A 275 -14.98 26.07 -2.24
N PHE A 276 -14.15 25.35 -1.48
CA PHE A 276 -14.23 25.17 -0.04
C PHE A 276 -12.92 25.60 0.63
N PRO A 277 -12.64 26.91 0.72
CA PRO A 277 -11.42 27.40 1.35
C PRO A 277 -11.35 26.96 2.83
N PRO A 278 -10.18 26.54 3.34
CA PRO A 278 -10.00 26.22 4.76
C PRO A 278 -10.28 27.42 5.68
N THR A 279 -10.01 28.63 5.19
CA THR A 279 -10.33 29.89 5.85
C THR A 279 -11.16 30.73 4.87
N PRO A 280 -12.50 30.59 4.90
CA PRO A 280 -13.37 31.34 4.00
C PRO A 280 -13.24 32.85 4.24
N PRO A 281 -13.16 33.68 3.19
CA PRO A 281 -13.30 35.12 3.34
C PRO A 281 -14.73 35.48 3.77
N ASN A 282 -14.91 36.70 4.32
CA ASN A 282 -16.19 37.12 4.92
C ASN A 282 -17.38 37.14 3.93
N ASP A 283 -17.09 37.26 2.64
CA ASP A 283 -18.05 37.27 1.54
C ASP A 283 -18.24 35.90 0.88
N TRP A 284 -17.61 34.85 1.40
CA TRP A 284 -17.77 33.51 0.86
C TRP A 284 -19.13 32.91 1.22
N GLU A 285 -19.82 32.45 0.18
CA GLU A 285 -21.04 31.66 0.31
C GLU A 285 -20.76 30.19 -0.03
N CYS A 286 -21.31 29.27 0.77
CA CYS A 286 -21.10 27.85 0.55
C CYS A 286 -21.68 27.41 -0.83
N PRO A 287 -20.85 26.84 -1.72
CA PRO A 287 -21.29 26.51 -3.07
C PRO A 287 -22.28 25.34 -3.05
N GLY A 288 -23.39 25.50 -3.77
CA GLY A 288 -24.36 24.42 -3.97
C GLY A 288 -23.86 23.33 -4.94
N VAL A 289 -24.55 22.19 -4.95
CA VAL A 289 -24.24 21.01 -5.80
C VAL A 289 -23.98 21.39 -7.26
N ARG A 290 -24.83 22.25 -7.84
CA ARG A 290 -24.71 22.68 -9.24
C ARG A 290 -23.38 23.40 -9.52
N ALA A 291 -22.92 24.25 -8.62
CA ALA A 291 -21.67 25.00 -8.81
C ALA A 291 -20.46 24.05 -8.82
N ILE A 292 -20.46 23.06 -7.92
CA ILE A 292 -19.42 22.01 -7.86
C ILE A 292 -19.42 21.20 -9.14
N VAL A 293 -20.59 20.73 -9.59
CA VAL A 293 -20.74 19.94 -10.82
C VAL A 293 -20.25 20.71 -12.04
N ILE A 294 -20.62 21.99 -12.19
CA ILE A 294 -20.14 22.83 -13.28
C ILE A 294 -18.61 22.93 -13.25
N ARG A 295 -18.03 23.23 -12.09
CA ARG A 295 -16.58 23.42 -11.98
C ARG A 295 -15.80 22.13 -12.26
N LEU A 296 -16.24 21.00 -11.74
CA LEU A 296 -15.56 19.72 -11.98
C LEU A 296 -15.76 19.23 -13.42
N ASN A 297 -16.94 19.42 -14.02
CA ASN A 297 -17.17 19.04 -15.42
C ASN A 297 -16.28 19.84 -16.38
N GLN A 298 -16.02 21.13 -16.13
CA GLN A 298 -15.05 21.90 -16.92
C GLN A 298 -13.66 21.22 -16.99
N LEU A 299 -13.22 20.59 -15.91
CA LEU A 299 -11.95 19.87 -15.87
C LEU A 299 -12.08 18.47 -16.48
N ILE A 300 -13.19 17.78 -16.24
CA ILE A 300 -13.46 16.46 -16.81
C ILE A 300 -13.54 16.52 -18.34
N ASP A 301 -14.13 17.57 -18.91
CA ASP A 301 -14.19 17.81 -20.35
C ASP A 301 -12.79 17.98 -20.96
N LEU A 302 -11.82 18.44 -20.17
CA LEU A 302 -10.40 18.50 -20.55
C LEU A 302 -9.68 17.16 -20.37
N GLY A 303 -10.29 16.15 -19.77
CA GLY A 303 -9.73 14.81 -19.60
C GLY A 303 -9.30 14.45 -18.17
N PHE A 304 -9.52 15.34 -17.19
CA PHE A 304 -9.37 14.99 -15.78
C PHE A 304 -10.44 13.98 -15.33
N LYS A 305 -10.19 13.26 -14.24
CA LYS A 305 -11.07 12.21 -13.77
C LYS A 305 -11.37 12.33 -12.29
N LEU A 306 -12.66 12.30 -11.96
CA LEU A 306 -13.14 12.10 -10.59
C LEU A 306 -13.04 10.61 -10.26
N THR A 307 -11.85 10.18 -9.84
CA THR A 307 -11.56 8.80 -9.41
C THR A 307 -11.93 8.59 -7.95
N ASP A 308 -12.04 7.32 -7.53
CA ASP A 308 -12.32 6.97 -6.13
C ASP A 308 -11.29 7.58 -5.17
N THR A 309 -10.01 7.61 -5.59
CA THR A 309 -8.92 8.26 -4.85
C THR A 309 -9.14 9.76 -4.72
N VAL A 310 -9.54 10.46 -5.79
CA VAL A 310 -9.82 11.90 -5.74
C VAL A 310 -10.99 12.20 -4.80
N MET A 311 -12.07 11.41 -4.87
CA MET A 311 -13.24 11.57 -4.01
C MET A 311 -12.89 11.32 -2.54
N GLU A 312 -12.15 10.24 -2.24
CA GLU A 312 -11.72 9.93 -0.87
C GLU A 312 -10.81 11.01 -0.30
N GLU A 313 -9.77 11.41 -1.03
CA GLU A 313 -8.84 12.45 -0.54
C GLU A 313 -9.54 13.80 -0.37
N ALA A 314 -10.57 14.10 -1.19
CA ALA A 314 -11.40 15.28 -0.98
C ALA A 314 -12.18 15.22 0.34
N PHE A 315 -12.83 14.10 0.64
CA PHE A 315 -13.52 13.94 1.93
C PHE A 315 -12.53 14.00 3.10
N HIS A 316 -11.35 13.40 2.96
CA HIS A 316 -10.30 13.47 3.97
C HIS A 316 -9.79 14.89 4.19
N LEU A 317 -9.55 15.65 3.12
CA LEU A 317 -9.08 17.04 3.19
C LEU A 317 -10.07 17.92 3.98
N PHE A 318 -11.36 17.63 3.86
CA PHE A 318 -12.43 18.32 4.56
C PHE A 318 -12.98 17.56 5.77
N GLU A 319 -12.21 16.63 6.35
CA GLU A 319 -12.68 15.72 7.42
C GLU A 319 -13.30 16.48 8.61
N HIS A 320 -12.74 17.64 8.96
CA HIS A 320 -13.23 18.50 10.05
C HIS A 320 -14.54 19.26 9.72
N ARG A 321 -14.93 19.32 8.44
CA ARG A 321 -16.13 20.04 7.93
C ARG A 321 -17.12 19.12 7.22
N LEU A 322 -16.98 17.79 7.34
CA LEU A 322 -17.87 16.85 6.66
C LEU A 322 -19.34 17.01 7.08
N SER A 323 -19.61 17.45 8.31
CA SER A 323 -20.97 17.77 8.77
C SER A 323 -21.60 18.97 8.06
N GLU A 324 -20.79 19.89 7.55
CA GLU A 324 -21.24 21.10 6.85
C GLU A 324 -21.36 20.86 5.34
N ILE A 325 -20.32 20.27 4.73
CA ILE A 325 -20.19 20.22 3.27
C ILE A 325 -20.23 18.81 2.68
N GLY A 326 -20.15 17.77 3.52
CA GLY A 326 -20.01 16.38 3.07
C GLY A 326 -21.18 15.92 2.21
N ASP A 327 -22.43 16.23 2.57
CA ASP A 327 -23.60 15.85 1.79
C ASP A 327 -23.71 16.57 0.44
N ILE A 328 -23.24 17.82 0.39
CA ILE A 328 -23.21 18.61 -0.84
C ILE A 328 -22.18 18.00 -1.79
N LEU A 329 -20.96 17.71 -1.29
CA LEU A 329 -19.90 17.05 -2.05
C LEU A 329 -20.34 15.67 -2.54
N MET A 330 -20.89 14.83 -1.66
CA MET A 330 -21.38 13.50 -2.00
C MET A 330 -22.46 13.56 -3.09
N SER A 331 -23.39 14.51 -3.00
CA SER A 331 -24.43 14.69 -4.01
C SER A 331 -23.86 15.17 -5.35
N ALA A 332 -22.83 16.03 -5.34
CA ALA A 332 -22.14 16.44 -6.57
C ALA A 332 -21.40 15.26 -7.23
N PHE A 333 -20.70 14.45 -6.43
CA PHE A 333 -20.02 13.25 -6.93
C PHE A 333 -21.01 12.24 -7.51
N GLN A 334 -22.16 12.05 -6.86
CA GLN A 334 -23.27 11.24 -7.36
C GLN A 334 -23.73 11.66 -8.76
N VAL A 335 -23.93 12.97 -8.96
CA VAL A 335 -24.36 13.52 -10.26
C VAL A 335 -23.32 13.28 -11.35
N ILE A 336 -22.04 13.48 -11.04
CA ILE A 336 -20.93 13.34 -12.00
C ILE A 336 -20.71 11.87 -12.36
N ARG A 337 -20.60 11.01 -11.35
CA ARG A 337 -20.31 9.57 -11.50
C ARG A 337 -21.49 8.77 -12.01
N LYS A 338 -22.71 9.26 -11.81
CA LYS A 338 -23.97 8.53 -12.07
C LYS A 338 -24.04 7.19 -11.31
N GLU A 339 -23.45 7.16 -10.12
CA GLU A 339 -23.43 6.03 -9.20
C GLU A 339 -24.31 6.36 -7.97
N SER A 340 -24.70 5.37 -7.17
CA SER A 340 -25.42 5.63 -5.92
C SER A 340 -24.46 6.18 -4.85
N LYS A 341 -24.99 6.91 -3.85
CA LYS A 341 -24.18 7.38 -2.71
C LYS A 341 -23.52 6.21 -1.96
N SER A 342 -24.23 5.08 -1.82
CA SER A 342 -23.67 3.87 -1.22
C SER A 342 -22.50 3.32 -2.03
N ALA A 343 -22.62 3.22 -3.36
CA ALA A 343 -21.54 2.71 -4.20
C ALA A 343 -20.28 3.60 -4.12
N ILE A 344 -20.46 4.92 -4.20
CA ILE A 344 -19.36 5.89 -4.03
C ILE A 344 -18.74 5.74 -2.65
N SER A 345 -19.56 5.66 -1.60
CA SER A 345 -19.08 5.54 -0.22
C SER A 345 -18.30 4.25 0.00
N THR A 346 -18.73 3.12 -0.57
CA THR A 346 -17.99 1.86 -0.53
C THR A 346 -16.64 1.97 -1.25
N SER A 347 -16.59 2.54 -2.45
CA SER A 347 -15.33 2.74 -3.17
C SER A 347 -14.36 3.68 -2.43
N CYS A 348 -14.89 4.78 -1.86
CA CYS A 348 -14.11 5.69 -1.03
C CYS A 348 -13.64 5.02 0.26
N LEU A 349 -14.46 4.17 0.90
CA LEU A 349 -14.07 3.43 2.10
C LEU A 349 -12.86 2.53 1.83
N ILE A 350 -12.83 1.83 0.70
CA ILE A 350 -11.65 1.06 0.27
C ILE A 350 -10.43 2.00 0.24
N LYS A 351 -10.51 3.16 -0.40
CA LYS A 351 -9.36 4.08 -0.45
C LYS A 351 -9.01 4.71 0.91
N ALA A 352 -9.98 4.84 1.81
CA ALA A 352 -9.81 5.51 3.09
C ALA A 352 -8.99 4.67 4.07
N ILE A 353 -9.12 3.34 4.02
CA ILE A 353 -8.44 2.42 4.95
C ILE A 353 -7.02 2.03 4.53
N LYS A 354 -6.45 2.75 3.58
CA LYS A 354 -5.09 2.51 3.09
C LYS A 354 -4.04 2.58 4.22
N PRO A 355 -2.96 1.80 4.16
CA PRO A 355 -2.00 1.65 5.27
C PRO A 355 -1.41 2.97 5.79
N GLU A 356 -1.25 3.97 4.92
CA GLU A 356 -0.69 5.29 5.23
C GLU A 356 -1.58 6.13 6.16
N ARG A 357 -2.86 5.77 6.29
CA ARG A 357 -3.84 6.56 7.03
C ARG A 357 -3.79 6.18 8.51
N SER A 358 -3.41 7.15 9.36
CA SER A 358 -3.27 6.90 10.81
C SER A 358 -4.59 6.64 11.56
N HIS A 359 -5.73 7.03 11.00
CA HIS A 359 -7.05 6.93 11.62
C HIS A 359 -7.12 7.42 13.08
N LYS A 360 -6.39 8.49 13.41
CA LYS A 360 -6.52 9.19 14.71
C LYS A 360 -7.86 9.92 14.84
N ASN A 361 -8.47 10.26 13.70
CA ASN A 361 -9.83 10.76 13.59
C ASN A 361 -10.63 9.72 12.78
N THR A 362 -11.85 9.44 13.24
CA THR A 362 -12.77 8.46 12.64
C THR A 362 -13.92 9.13 11.90
N ASN A 363 -14.01 10.47 11.89
CA ASN A 363 -15.07 11.24 11.23
C ASN A 363 -15.26 10.84 9.77
N LEU A 364 -14.18 10.64 9.01
CA LEU A 364 -14.29 10.20 7.62
C LEU A 364 -14.91 8.80 7.51
N LEU A 365 -14.47 7.85 8.35
CA LEU A 365 -14.98 6.47 8.33
C LEU A 365 -16.47 6.45 8.69
N GLU A 366 -16.85 7.16 9.76
CA GLU A 366 -18.24 7.31 10.20
C GLU A 366 -19.11 7.94 9.10
N PHE A 367 -18.64 9.04 8.50
CA PHE A 367 -19.33 9.72 7.41
C PHE A 367 -19.61 8.81 6.21
N LEU A 368 -18.64 7.98 5.82
CA LEU A 368 -18.80 7.03 4.70
C LEU A 368 -19.74 5.89 5.08
N ILE A 369 -19.57 5.31 6.26
CA ILE A 369 -20.35 4.17 6.74
C ILE A 369 -21.84 4.50 6.89
N ASP A 370 -22.16 5.69 7.38
CA ASP A 370 -23.55 6.16 7.51
C ASP A 370 -24.30 6.24 6.17
N ARG A 371 -23.57 6.21 5.04
CA ARG A 371 -24.11 6.31 3.68
C ARG A 371 -24.03 5.01 2.89
N ILE A 372 -23.61 3.92 3.52
CA ILE A 372 -23.51 2.58 2.92
C ILE A 372 -24.72 1.73 3.34
N ASP A 373 -25.34 1.09 2.36
CA ASP A 373 -26.54 0.25 2.60
C ASP A 373 -26.23 -1.01 3.42
N GLN A 374 -25.05 -1.64 3.19
CA GLN A 374 -24.54 -2.81 3.93
C GLN A 374 -23.12 -2.54 4.46
N PRO A 375 -22.97 -1.86 5.62
CA PRO A 375 -21.67 -1.47 6.15
C PRO A 375 -20.71 -2.62 6.45
N GLU A 376 -21.21 -3.73 7.00
CA GLU A 376 -20.38 -4.89 7.34
C GLU A 376 -19.75 -5.53 6.10
N ASP A 377 -20.54 -5.71 5.03
CA ASP A 377 -20.06 -6.24 3.75
C ASP A 377 -19.06 -5.30 3.09
N ALA A 378 -19.29 -3.98 3.15
CA ALA A 378 -18.38 -2.99 2.60
C ALA A 378 -17.03 -2.97 3.33
N ILE A 379 -17.03 -3.12 4.65
CA ILE A 379 -15.79 -3.28 5.43
C ILE A 379 -15.09 -4.59 5.04
N GLU A 380 -15.82 -5.70 4.88
CA GLU A 380 -15.22 -6.96 4.45
C GLU A 380 -14.54 -6.83 3.07
N ILE A 381 -15.19 -6.17 2.11
CA ILE A 381 -14.63 -5.89 0.78
C ILE A 381 -13.36 -5.05 0.90
N ALA A 382 -13.37 -4.01 1.74
CA ALA A 382 -12.20 -3.16 1.95
C ALA A 382 -11.04 -3.94 2.59
N LEU A 383 -11.30 -4.73 3.63
CA LEU A 383 -10.31 -5.60 4.27
C LEU A 383 -9.69 -6.60 3.28
N ASN A 384 -10.53 -7.20 2.42
CA ASN A 384 -10.06 -8.09 1.34
C ASN A 384 -9.15 -7.37 0.34
N PHE A 385 -9.49 -6.13 -0.05
CA PHE A 385 -8.69 -5.36 -0.99
C PHE A 385 -7.24 -5.15 -0.52
N TYR A 386 -7.03 -4.98 0.78
CA TYR A 386 -5.69 -4.86 1.40
C TYR A 386 -5.12 -6.19 1.89
N ASN A 387 -5.73 -7.32 1.52
CA ASN A 387 -5.33 -8.65 1.95
C ASN A 387 -5.22 -8.78 3.48
N VAL A 388 -6.14 -8.16 4.24
CA VAL A 388 -6.25 -8.34 5.69
C VAL A 388 -6.80 -9.74 5.95
N GLY A 389 -6.06 -10.52 6.72
CA GLY A 389 -6.42 -11.88 7.13
C GLY A 389 -5.18 -12.74 7.31
N PHE A 390 -5.40 -14.05 7.51
CA PHE A 390 -4.32 -15.03 7.56
C PHE A 390 -3.84 -15.35 6.14
N ARG A 391 -2.54 -15.16 5.87
CA ARG A 391 -1.92 -15.27 4.54
C ARG A 391 -1.05 -16.50 4.37
N LEU A 392 -0.55 -17.07 5.46
CA LEU A 392 0.38 -18.19 5.39
C LEU A 392 -0.36 -19.51 5.16
N ASP A 393 0.29 -20.41 4.41
CA ASP A 393 -0.26 -21.72 4.14
C ASP A 393 -0.25 -22.56 5.43
N VAL A 394 -1.43 -22.91 5.92
CA VAL A 394 -1.63 -23.75 7.11
C VAL A 394 -0.94 -25.11 6.95
N ASN A 395 -0.69 -25.55 5.71
CA ASN A 395 -0.01 -26.81 5.40
C ASN A 395 1.53 -26.68 5.37
N ASP A 396 2.08 -25.46 5.36
CA ASP A 396 3.52 -25.21 5.45
C ASP A 396 3.80 -24.18 6.56
N VAL A 397 3.82 -24.65 7.80
CA VAL A 397 4.13 -23.84 8.98
C VAL A 397 5.53 -23.20 8.89
N ASN A 398 6.46 -23.76 8.13
CA ASN A 398 7.80 -23.18 7.95
C ASN A 398 7.82 -21.95 7.03
N SER A 399 6.75 -21.71 6.27
CA SER A 399 6.60 -20.51 5.42
C SER A 399 6.66 -19.20 6.22
N ILE A 400 6.26 -19.20 7.50
CA ILE A 400 6.38 -18.01 8.37
C ILE A 400 7.85 -17.64 8.62
N LYS A 401 8.74 -18.64 8.73
CA LYS A 401 10.17 -18.44 9.02
C LYS A 401 10.92 -17.92 7.79
N SER A 402 10.53 -18.37 6.60
CA SER A 402 11.12 -17.90 5.33
C SER A 402 10.60 -16.53 4.89
N THR A 403 9.51 -16.05 5.47
CA THR A 403 8.96 -14.71 5.20
C THR A 403 9.90 -13.62 5.68
N LYS A 404 10.39 -12.81 4.74
CA LYS A 404 11.40 -11.77 4.99
C LYS A 404 10.91 -10.66 5.91
N ILE A 405 9.67 -10.19 5.73
CA ILE A 405 9.04 -9.12 6.54
C ILE A 405 7.54 -9.43 6.66
N ARG A 406 6.99 -9.32 7.88
CA ARG A 406 5.54 -9.26 8.13
C ARG A 406 5.20 -8.06 9.02
N SER A 407 4.20 -7.30 8.61
CA SER A 407 3.57 -6.22 9.38
C SER A 407 2.05 -6.34 9.22
N LEU A 408 1.31 -5.52 9.96
CA LEU A 408 -0.13 -5.34 9.77
C LEU A 408 -0.42 -4.89 8.34
N SER A 409 -1.51 -5.40 7.79
CA SER A 409 -1.96 -5.09 6.42
C SER A 409 -2.47 -3.67 6.26
N VAL A 410 -3.03 -3.08 7.32
CA VAL A 410 -3.48 -1.69 7.41
C VAL A 410 -3.18 -1.14 8.82
N HIS A 411 -3.35 0.17 9.01
CA HIS A 411 -2.97 0.82 10.27
C HIS A 411 -3.74 0.28 11.50
N SER A 412 -3.04 0.06 12.62
CA SER A 412 -3.59 -0.57 13.84
C SER A 412 -4.82 0.14 14.42
N ASN A 413 -4.93 1.46 14.25
CA ASN A 413 -6.10 2.23 14.70
C ASN A 413 -7.39 1.86 13.94
N LEU A 414 -7.30 1.39 12.70
CA LEU A 414 -8.47 0.87 12.00
C LEU A 414 -8.97 -0.42 12.68
N TYR A 415 -8.06 -1.33 13.03
CA TYR A 415 -8.42 -2.57 13.74
C TYR A 415 -9.07 -2.26 15.08
N TYR A 416 -8.52 -1.28 15.82
CA TYR A 416 -9.11 -0.81 17.06
C TYR A 416 -10.52 -0.24 16.83
N TRP A 417 -10.71 0.60 15.81
CA TRP A 417 -12.00 1.16 15.47
C TRP A 417 -13.02 0.07 15.08
N ILE A 418 -12.63 -0.93 14.28
CA ILE A 418 -13.49 -2.07 13.92
C ILE A 418 -13.88 -2.86 15.18
N LEU A 419 -12.93 -3.16 16.06
CA LEU A 419 -13.18 -3.87 17.32
C LEU A 419 -14.20 -3.13 18.18
N LYS A 420 -14.03 -1.81 18.37
CA LYS A 420 -14.94 -1.01 19.21
C LYS A 420 -16.29 -0.75 18.55
N THR A 421 -16.36 -0.73 17.22
CA THR A 421 -17.61 -0.46 16.48
C THR A 421 -18.48 -1.71 16.32
N TYR A 422 -17.88 -2.86 15.96
CA TYR A 422 -18.61 -4.09 15.64
C TYR A 422 -18.56 -5.15 16.75
N GLY A 423 -17.66 -4.99 17.72
CA GLY A 423 -17.48 -5.89 18.85
C GLY A 423 -16.62 -7.13 18.52
N PRO A 424 -16.26 -7.92 19.56
CA PRO A 424 -15.29 -9.02 19.44
C PRO A 424 -15.78 -10.21 18.59
N ASP A 425 -17.09 -10.41 18.51
CA ASP A 425 -17.68 -11.55 17.81
C ASP A 425 -18.00 -11.29 16.33
N SER A 426 -17.77 -10.06 15.84
CA SER A 426 -18.06 -9.73 14.45
C SER A 426 -17.11 -10.47 13.49
N LYS A 427 -17.62 -10.82 12.30
CA LYS A 427 -16.82 -11.46 11.23
C LYS A 427 -15.60 -10.61 10.85
N ASN A 428 -15.79 -9.29 10.74
CA ASN A 428 -14.72 -8.35 10.40
C ASN A 428 -13.67 -8.25 11.50
N THR A 429 -14.07 -8.22 12.77
CA THR A 429 -13.14 -8.22 13.91
C THR A 429 -12.31 -9.50 13.94
N ARG A 430 -12.93 -10.67 13.74
CA ARG A 430 -12.23 -11.95 13.68
C ARG A 430 -11.20 -11.98 12.54
N LYS A 431 -11.55 -11.43 11.38
CA LYS A 431 -10.63 -11.29 10.23
C LYS A 431 -9.47 -10.35 10.50
N CYS A 432 -9.70 -9.23 11.18
CA CYS A 432 -8.60 -8.37 11.65
C CYS A 432 -7.67 -9.13 12.60
N PHE A 433 -8.24 -9.96 13.49
CA PHE A 433 -7.44 -10.73 14.44
C PHE A 433 -6.52 -11.76 13.77
N GLU A 434 -6.94 -12.36 12.64
CA GLU A 434 -6.09 -13.23 11.82
C GLU A 434 -4.80 -12.54 11.36
N ASP A 435 -4.91 -11.30 10.86
CA ASP A 435 -3.74 -10.52 10.41
C ASP A 435 -2.83 -10.11 11.58
N ILE A 436 -3.45 -9.74 12.71
CA ILE A 436 -2.74 -9.34 13.94
C ILE A 436 -1.97 -10.52 14.53
N ILE A 437 -2.60 -11.68 14.69
CA ILE A 437 -1.96 -12.84 15.32
C ILE A 437 -0.81 -13.39 14.46
N GLU A 438 -0.99 -13.45 13.14
CA GLU A 438 0.09 -13.85 12.23
C GLU A 438 1.29 -12.91 12.33
N SER A 439 1.04 -11.59 12.35
CA SER A 439 2.09 -10.59 12.52
C SER A 439 2.77 -10.69 13.88
N ARG A 440 2.02 -10.94 14.96
CA ARG A 440 2.56 -11.05 16.32
C ARG A 440 3.43 -12.29 16.51
N ILE A 441 3.02 -13.44 15.92
CA ILE A 441 3.82 -14.68 15.93
C ILE A 441 5.09 -14.48 15.10
N TRP A 442 4.99 -13.88 13.91
CA TRP A 442 6.17 -13.61 13.08
C TRP A 442 7.20 -12.74 13.81
N VAL A 443 6.75 -11.70 14.54
CA VAL A 443 7.62 -10.85 15.36
C VAL A 443 8.40 -11.67 16.38
N ASP A 444 7.72 -12.57 17.11
CA ASP A 444 8.37 -13.42 18.10
C ASP A 444 9.43 -14.33 17.46
N LEU A 445 9.08 -15.01 16.37
CA LEU A 445 10.01 -15.89 15.65
C LEU A 445 11.27 -15.16 15.16
N LYS A 446 11.13 -13.91 14.69
CA LYS A 446 12.29 -13.10 14.29
C LYS A 446 13.15 -12.60 15.45
N LEU A 447 12.55 -12.36 16.61
CA LEU A 447 13.32 -12.06 17.82
C LEU A 447 14.06 -13.30 18.35
N GLN A 448 13.47 -14.50 18.21
CA GLN A 448 14.16 -15.75 18.53
C GLN A 448 15.40 -15.98 17.65
N GLU A 449 15.35 -15.59 16.36
CA GLU A 449 16.50 -15.64 15.44
C GLU A 449 17.59 -14.59 15.76
N SER A 450 17.26 -13.55 16.53
CA SER A 450 18.16 -12.43 16.84
C SER A 450 17.98 -11.92 18.27
N PRO A 451 18.41 -12.68 19.30
CA PRO A 451 18.09 -12.42 20.71
C PRO A 451 18.63 -11.08 21.25
N ASP A 452 19.68 -10.53 20.62
CA ASP A 452 20.31 -9.26 21.03
C ASP A 452 19.53 -8.01 20.59
N ARG A 453 18.41 -8.17 19.89
CA ARG A 453 17.59 -7.04 19.39
C ARG A 453 16.25 -6.98 20.11
N ASP A 454 15.80 -5.77 20.39
CA ASP A 454 14.46 -5.53 20.95
C ASP A 454 13.36 -5.51 19.87
N VAL A 455 13.73 -5.35 18.59
CA VAL A 455 12.82 -5.24 17.45
C VAL A 455 13.36 -6.07 16.28
N PRO A 456 12.51 -6.82 15.54
CA PRO A 456 12.91 -7.54 14.34
C PRO A 456 13.64 -6.67 13.31
N GLU A 457 14.58 -7.27 12.58
CA GLU A 457 15.29 -6.60 11.50
C GLU A 457 14.31 -6.03 10.44
N HIS A 458 14.56 -4.79 10.00
CA HIS A 458 13.74 -4.03 9.04
C HIS A 458 12.36 -3.54 9.53
N LEU A 459 11.91 -3.94 10.72
CA LEU A 459 10.69 -3.41 11.34
C LEU A 459 11.00 -2.14 12.14
N THR A 460 10.09 -1.17 12.14
CA THR A 460 10.24 0.06 12.94
C THR A 460 9.74 -0.18 14.36
N SER A 461 10.28 0.52 15.36
CA SER A 461 9.76 0.45 16.74
C SER A 461 8.28 0.86 16.82
N CYS A 462 7.83 1.77 15.95
CA CYS A 462 6.42 2.18 15.87
C CYS A 462 5.52 1.05 15.35
N ALA A 463 5.94 0.34 14.31
CA ALA A 463 5.22 -0.82 13.79
C ALA A 463 5.20 -1.98 14.80
N PHE A 464 6.34 -2.27 15.43
CA PHE A 464 6.45 -3.25 16.52
C PHE A 464 5.48 -2.94 17.66
N ASN A 465 5.54 -1.73 18.22
CA ASN A 465 4.63 -1.30 19.28
C ASN A 465 3.16 -1.36 18.85
N SER A 466 2.87 -1.03 17.59
CA SER A 466 1.52 -1.09 17.04
C SER A 466 0.98 -2.52 16.98
N ILE A 467 1.81 -3.49 16.52
CA ILE A 467 1.46 -4.92 16.47
C ILE A 467 1.21 -5.47 17.88
N CYS A 468 2.13 -5.24 18.81
CA CYS A 468 2.02 -5.80 20.16
C CYS A 468 0.86 -5.17 20.93
N SER A 469 0.70 -3.84 20.88
CA SER A 469 -0.41 -3.16 21.56
C SER A 469 -1.78 -3.55 21.00
N ILE A 470 -1.95 -3.67 19.68
CA ILE A 470 -3.27 -4.02 19.11
C ILE A 470 -3.64 -5.47 19.38
N TYR A 471 -2.65 -6.37 19.42
CA TYR A 471 -2.86 -7.76 19.83
C TYR A 471 -3.44 -7.85 21.25
N LEU A 472 -2.83 -7.14 22.21
CA LEU A 472 -3.30 -7.13 23.59
C LEU A 472 -4.70 -6.52 23.74
N GLU A 473 -5.04 -5.47 22.99
CA GLU A 473 -6.40 -4.90 22.94
C GLU A 473 -7.44 -5.93 22.49
N PHE A 474 -7.13 -6.71 21.44
CA PHE A 474 -8.02 -7.77 20.95
C PHE A 474 -8.18 -8.90 21.98
N CYS A 475 -7.10 -9.27 22.66
CA CYS A 475 -7.14 -10.24 23.76
C CYS A 475 -7.97 -9.72 24.95
N ASN A 476 -7.86 -8.44 25.31
CA ASN A 476 -8.62 -7.80 26.38
C ASN A 476 -10.13 -7.80 26.11
N GLU A 477 -10.52 -7.61 24.85
CA GLU A 477 -11.93 -7.70 24.40
C GLU A 477 -12.39 -9.14 24.16
N LYS A 478 -11.55 -10.15 24.46
CA LYS A 478 -11.87 -11.58 24.36
C LYS A 478 -12.28 -12.02 22.95
N VAL A 479 -11.61 -11.47 21.93
CA VAL A 479 -11.76 -11.92 20.54
C VAL A 479 -11.34 -13.40 20.43
N PRO A 480 -12.14 -14.27 19.81
CA PRO A 480 -11.87 -15.71 19.82
C PRO A 480 -10.69 -16.10 18.94
N PHE A 481 -9.86 -17.01 19.45
CA PHE A 481 -8.81 -17.66 18.65
C PHE A 481 -9.42 -18.77 17.78
N LYS A 482 -8.87 -18.95 16.57
CA LYS A 482 -9.23 -20.05 15.68
C LYS A 482 -8.25 -21.21 15.83
N LYS A 483 -8.75 -22.41 15.54
CA LYS A 483 -7.95 -23.66 15.53
C LYS A 483 -6.79 -23.60 14.54
N ASP A 484 -6.99 -22.91 13.43
CA ASP A 484 -5.98 -22.74 12.37
C ASP A 484 -4.72 -22.01 12.86
N TYR A 485 -4.79 -21.28 13.97
CA TYR A 485 -3.63 -20.59 14.55
C TYR A 485 -2.72 -21.53 15.34
N LEU A 486 -3.25 -22.68 15.78
CA LEU A 486 -2.61 -23.57 16.73
C LEU A 486 -1.24 -24.08 16.27
N PRO A 487 -1.03 -24.51 15.00
CA PRO A 487 0.29 -24.90 14.52
C PRO A 487 1.35 -23.79 14.62
N TYR A 488 0.93 -22.53 14.52
CA TYR A 488 1.82 -21.38 14.61
C TYR A 488 2.06 -20.95 16.05
N LEU A 489 1.03 -21.01 16.91
CA LEU A 489 1.14 -20.73 18.34
C LEU A 489 2.14 -21.66 19.04
N GLN A 490 2.24 -22.92 18.59
CA GLN A 490 3.24 -23.88 19.09
C GLN A 490 4.69 -23.44 18.89
N LEU A 491 4.94 -22.55 17.92
CA LEU A 491 6.27 -22.04 17.63
C LEU A 491 6.61 -20.79 18.44
N ALA A 492 5.62 -20.15 19.05
CA ALA A 492 5.84 -18.96 19.86
C ALA A 492 6.50 -19.33 21.19
N ASN A 493 7.47 -18.54 21.62
CA ASN A 493 8.11 -18.62 22.94
C ASN A 493 7.66 -17.48 23.86
N ASN A 494 7.15 -16.38 23.30
CA ASN A 494 6.73 -15.22 24.09
C ASN A 494 5.40 -15.49 24.80
N GLU A 495 5.48 -15.51 26.14
CA GLU A 495 4.37 -15.65 27.08
C GLU A 495 3.21 -14.68 26.83
N GLU A 496 3.48 -13.46 26.36
CA GLU A 496 2.45 -12.47 26.02
C GLU A 496 1.55 -12.95 24.88
N ILE A 497 2.07 -13.80 23.98
CA ILE A 497 1.28 -14.43 22.91
C ILE A 497 0.50 -15.63 23.45
N ILE A 498 1.16 -16.47 24.24
CA ILE A 498 0.66 -17.79 24.63
C ILE A 498 -0.39 -17.68 25.74
N LYS A 499 -0.13 -16.88 26.77
CA LYS A 499 -1.01 -16.75 27.95
C LYS A 499 -2.43 -16.29 27.62
N PRO A 500 -2.68 -15.32 26.73
CA PRO A 500 -4.06 -14.97 26.38
C PRO A 500 -4.85 -16.13 25.76
N PHE A 501 -4.20 -17.00 25.00
CA PHE A 501 -4.84 -18.18 24.43
C PHE A 501 -5.27 -19.17 25.53
N PHE A 502 -4.34 -19.56 26.40
CA PHE A 502 -4.61 -20.53 27.48
C PHE A 502 -5.39 -19.96 28.66
N GLY A 503 -5.23 -18.67 28.95
CA GLY A 503 -5.78 -18.04 30.14
C GLY A 503 -7.07 -17.25 29.93
N ILE A 504 -7.43 -16.94 28.68
CA ILE A 504 -8.67 -16.23 28.36
C ILE A 504 -9.49 -17.00 27.33
N SER A 505 -8.91 -17.29 26.16
CA SER A 505 -9.66 -17.84 25.02
C SER A 505 -10.14 -19.27 25.28
N LEU A 506 -9.25 -20.20 25.65
CA LEU A 506 -9.62 -21.58 25.94
C LEU A 506 -10.59 -21.69 27.13
N PRO A 507 -10.37 -21.02 28.28
CA PRO A 507 -11.34 -21.02 29.36
C PRO A 507 -12.73 -20.59 28.90
N LYS A 508 -12.82 -19.53 28.09
CA LYS A 508 -14.10 -19.06 27.52
C LYS A 508 -14.78 -20.13 26.65
N VAL A 509 -14.04 -20.87 25.84
CA VAL A 509 -14.58 -21.98 25.02
C VAL A 509 -15.19 -23.06 25.92
N PHE A 510 -14.53 -23.41 27.02
CA PHE A 510 -14.99 -24.43 27.97
C PHE A 510 -15.94 -23.91 29.06
N GLY A 511 -16.36 -22.64 29.02
CA GLY A 511 -17.21 -22.05 30.06
C GLY A 511 -16.53 -21.85 31.42
N LEU A 512 -15.20 -21.93 31.46
CA LEU A 512 -14.38 -21.71 32.65
C LEU A 512 -14.07 -20.22 32.86
N ASN A 513 -13.81 -19.85 34.12
CA ASN A 513 -13.31 -18.51 34.43
C ASN A 513 -11.90 -18.31 33.85
N PRO A 514 -11.57 -17.10 33.34
CA PRO A 514 -10.21 -16.79 32.91
C PRO A 514 -9.21 -17.05 34.02
N SER A 515 -8.06 -17.66 33.70
CA SER A 515 -7.01 -17.96 34.68
C SER A 515 -6.04 -16.79 34.90
N ILE A 516 -6.15 -15.73 34.10
CA ILE A 516 -5.33 -14.52 34.19
C ILE A 516 -6.21 -13.28 34.38
N GLY A 517 -5.67 -12.27 35.07
CA GLY A 517 -6.35 -11.00 35.31
C GLY A 517 -6.55 -10.20 34.02
N LEU A 518 -7.70 -9.53 33.92
CA LEU A 518 -8.03 -8.59 32.85
C LEU A 518 -8.25 -7.18 33.43
N PRO A 519 -7.87 -6.10 32.71
CA PRO A 519 -7.18 -6.12 31.42
C PRO A 519 -5.70 -6.51 31.53
N LEU A 520 -5.18 -7.15 30.48
CA LEU A 520 -3.74 -7.33 30.27
C LEU A 520 -3.07 -5.96 30.16
N GLU A 521 -1.93 -5.81 30.84
CA GLU A 521 -1.14 -4.58 30.82
C GLU A 521 -0.54 -4.34 29.42
N ILE A 522 -0.70 -3.13 28.90
CA ILE A 522 -0.14 -2.72 27.60
C ILE A 522 0.98 -1.72 27.87
N THR A 523 2.22 -2.18 27.81
CA THR A 523 3.44 -1.37 28.07
C THR A 523 4.02 -0.72 26.82
N TYR A 524 3.47 -1.04 25.65
CA TYR A 524 3.90 -0.49 24.36
C TYR A 524 3.35 0.92 24.14
N ALA A 525 4.14 1.80 23.53
CA ALA A 525 3.65 3.13 23.16
C ALA A 525 2.61 3.03 22.03
N TYR A 526 1.40 3.51 22.27
CA TYR A 526 0.32 3.58 21.27
C TYR A 526 -0.48 4.88 21.39
N ASN A 527 -1.24 5.20 20.35
CA ASN A 527 -2.14 6.35 20.32
C ASN A 527 -3.45 5.97 19.59
N ARG A 528 -4.46 5.56 20.37
CA ARG A 528 -5.78 5.14 19.86
C ARG A 528 -6.72 6.33 19.67
N PRO A 529 -7.58 6.32 18.64
CA PRO A 529 -8.65 7.29 18.51
C PRO A 529 -9.72 7.09 19.59
N GLU A 530 -10.41 8.16 19.96
CA GLU A 530 -11.69 8.05 20.64
C GLU A 530 -12.73 7.50 19.67
N VAL A 531 -13.40 6.40 20.03
CA VAL A 531 -14.42 5.78 19.17
C VAL A 531 -15.79 5.99 19.79
N ARG A 532 -16.69 6.65 19.05
CA ARG A 532 -18.10 6.75 19.45
C ARG A 532 -18.76 5.41 19.18
N VAL A 533 -19.26 4.75 20.22
CA VAL A 533 -20.00 3.49 20.07
C VAL A 533 -21.32 3.80 19.36
N ILE A 534 -21.40 3.49 18.07
CA ILE A 534 -22.66 3.51 17.33
C ILE A 534 -23.42 2.24 17.76
N ILE A 535 -24.34 2.39 18.72
CA ILE A 535 -25.20 1.29 19.14
C ILE A 535 -26.18 1.01 17.99
N ASN A 536 -25.77 0.19 17.02
CA ASN A 536 -26.69 -0.36 16.04
C ASN A 536 -27.58 -1.39 16.75
N ASN A 537 -28.74 -0.92 17.22
CA ASN A 537 -29.80 -1.69 17.91
C ASN A 537 -30.47 -2.78 17.04
N LYS A 538 -29.80 -3.30 16.00
CA LYS A 538 -30.35 -4.31 15.07
C LYS A 538 -29.77 -5.72 15.25
N ARG A 539 -29.34 -6.11 16.45
CA ARG A 539 -29.22 -7.55 16.77
C ARG A 539 -30.60 -8.09 17.15
N LYS A 540 -31.26 -8.73 16.18
CA LYS A 540 -32.49 -9.50 16.41
C LYS A 540 -32.19 -10.65 17.39
N TYR A 541 -32.88 -10.60 18.51
CA TYR A 541 -33.21 -11.72 19.39
C TYR A 541 -33.72 -12.91 18.54
N ASN A 542 -32.93 -13.98 18.38
CA ASN A 542 -33.41 -15.32 18.02
C ASN A 542 -32.37 -16.47 18.12
N ASP A 543 -31.08 -16.22 18.43
CA ASP A 543 -30.00 -17.24 18.33
C ASP A 543 -29.53 -17.90 19.65
N MET A 544 -30.22 -17.72 20.79
CA MET A 544 -29.69 -18.17 22.09
C MET A 544 -29.50 -19.70 22.21
N ASN A 545 -30.32 -20.50 21.53
CA ASN A 545 -30.20 -21.97 21.56
C ASN A 545 -29.18 -22.53 20.54
N ASP A 546 -28.99 -21.85 19.40
CA ASP A 546 -28.01 -22.25 18.39
C ASP A 546 -26.57 -21.92 18.84
N LEU A 547 -26.39 -20.83 19.59
CA LEU A 547 -25.10 -20.44 20.16
C LEU A 547 -24.56 -21.46 21.17
N ALA A 548 -25.43 -21.99 22.04
CA ALA A 548 -25.05 -22.96 23.06
C ALA A 548 -24.63 -24.31 22.46
N ASN A 549 -25.31 -24.75 21.39
CA ASN A 549 -24.93 -25.96 20.67
C ASN A 549 -23.64 -25.79 19.85
N GLN A 550 -23.44 -24.61 19.24
CA GLN A 550 -22.19 -24.28 18.55
C GLN A 550 -21.00 -24.26 19.51
N GLN A 551 -21.14 -23.64 20.68
CA GLN A 551 -20.08 -23.59 21.69
C GLN A 551 -19.71 -24.99 22.21
N LYS A 552 -20.70 -25.87 22.40
CA LYS A 552 -20.46 -27.27 22.79
C LYS A 552 -19.68 -28.05 21.73
N ASN A 553 -20.04 -27.91 20.47
CA ASN A 553 -19.31 -28.55 19.37
C ASN A 553 -17.89 -28.00 19.23
N GLU A 554 -17.73 -26.68 19.40
CA GLU A 554 -16.43 -26.03 19.36
C GLU A 554 -15.50 -26.54 20.48
N ALA A 555 -16.02 -26.65 21.71
CA ALA A 555 -15.27 -27.18 22.87
C ALA A 555 -14.84 -28.64 22.69
N LYS A 556 -15.69 -29.50 22.11
CA LYS A 556 -15.33 -30.89 21.76
C LYS A 556 -14.15 -30.96 20.81
N GLU A 557 -14.23 -30.22 19.71
CA GLU A 557 -13.17 -30.19 18.71
C GLU A 557 -11.85 -29.64 19.28
N TRP A 558 -11.91 -28.60 20.12
CA TRP A 558 -10.73 -28.09 20.83
C TRP A 558 -10.14 -29.15 21.76
N PHE A 559 -10.96 -29.86 22.55
CA PHE A 559 -10.48 -30.91 23.44
C PHE A 559 -9.75 -32.04 22.68
N LYS A 560 -10.31 -32.47 21.54
CA LYS A 560 -9.69 -33.47 20.66
C LYS A 560 -8.32 -33.02 20.13
N LEU A 561 -8.23 -31.77 19.67
CA LEU A 561 -6.97 -31.19 19.17
C LEU A 561 -5.91 -31.09 20.26
N LEU A 562 -6.26 -30.56 21.44
CA LEU A 562 -5.33 -30.39 22.56
C LEU A 562 -4.79 -31.74 23.06
N LYS A 563 -5.65 -32.78 23.14
CA LYS A 563 -5.25 -34.13 23.56
C LYS A 563 -4.27 -34.78 22.56
N LYS A 564 -4.52 -34.64 21.26
CA LYS A 564 -3.61 -35.13 20.21
C LYS A 564 -2.22 -34.47 20.27
N MET A 565 -2.17 -33.20 20.63
CA MET A 565 -0.91 -32.45 20.72
C MET A 565 -0.04 -32.84 21.91
N ASN A 566 -0.65 -33.23 23.03
CA ASN A 566 0.10 -33.72 24.19
C ASN A 566 0.87 -35.03 23.89
N THR A 567 0.48 -35.77 22.84
CA THR A 567 1.12 -37.03 22.46
C THR A 567 2.25 -36.91 21.41
N ASP A 568 2.25 -35.88 20.56
CA ASP A 568 3.26 -35.67 19.50
C ASP A 568 4.29 -34.59 19.91
N ASN A 569 5.50 -34.99 20.33
CA ASN A 569 6.39 -34.17 21.17
C ASN A 569 7.61 -33.50 20.49
N SER A 570 7.82 -33.55 19.17
CA SER A 570 9.17 -33.25 18.63
C SER A 570 9.49 -31.79 18.24
N HIS A 571 8.54 -30.83 18.26
CA HIS A 571 8.78 -29.45 17.75
C HIS A 571 8.06 -28.29 18.48
N ILE A 572 7.56 -28.48 19.70
CA ILE A 572 6.74 -27.47 20.43
C ILE A 572 7.61 -26.64 21.40
N ALA A 573 7.34 -25.34 21.52
CA ALA A 573 7.94 -24.46 22.53
C ALA A 573 7.67 -24.93 23.96
N GLN A 574 8.67 -24.85 24.85
CA GLN A 574 8.54 -25.34 26.24
C GLN A 574 7.46 -24.59 27.03
N ASN A 575 7.35 -23.28 26.84
CA ASN A 575 6.33 -22.45 27.48
C ASN A 575 4.92 -22.88 27.07
N PHE A 576 4.71 -23.12 25.76
CA PHE A 576 3.44 -23.64 25.25
C PHE A 576 3.07 -24.99 25.86
N LYS A 577 4.05 -25.88 26.04
CA LYS A 577 3.82 -27.20 26.65
C LYS A 577 3.39 -27.08 28.11
N ASN A 578 4.03 -26.22 28.88
CA ASN A 578 3.69 -26.01 30.30
C ASN A 578 2.23 -25.51 30.44
N ASP A 579 1.84 -24.51 29.64
CA ASP A 579 0.47 -23.98 29.67
C ASP A 579 -0.58 -24.98 29.16
N LEU A 580 -0.20 -25.82 28.18
CA LEU A 580 -1.05 -26.90 27.67
C LEU A 580 -1.35 -27.95 28.75
N GLU A 581 -0.34 -28.37 29.51
CA GLU A 581 -0.49 -29.32 30.61
C GLU A 581 -1.41 -28.73 31.70
N GLU A 582 -1.21 -27.46 32.08
CA GLU A 582 -2.03 -26.78 33.08
C GLU A 582 -3.51 -26.68 32.68
N ILE A 583 -3.81 -26.30 31.43
CA ILE A 583 -5.20 -26.18 30.99
C ILE A 583 -5.88 -27.54 30.87
N LEU A 584 -5.15 -28.58 30.43
CA LEU A 584 -5.68 -29.94 30.33
C LEU A 584 -6.01 -30.49 31.72
N GLU A 585 -5.16 -30.24 32.72
CA GLU A 585 -5.44 -30.58 34.11
C GLU A 585 -6.71 -29.86 34.61
N LYS A 586 -6.85 -28.56 34.36
CA LYS A 586 -8.06 -27.80 34.72
C LYS A 586 -9.33 -28.31 34.05
N ILE A 587 -9.27 -28.65 32.77
CA ILE A 587 -10.42 -29.19 32.03
C ILE A 587 -10.80 -30.57 32.59
N THR A 588 -9.82 -31.47 32.78
CA THR A 588 -10.06 -32.84 33.22
C THR A 588 -10.51 -32.95 34.67
N THR A 589 -10.08 -32.03 35.53
CA THR A 589 -10.47 -31.95 36.95
C THR A 589 -11.76 -31.15 37.19
N SER A 590 -12.30 -30.48 36.16
CA SER A 590 -13.52 -29.69 36.29
C SER A 590 -14.73 -30.55 36.66
N GLN A 591 -15.49 -30.12 37.66
CA GLN A 591 -16.75 -30.78 38.04
C GLN A 591 -17.96 -30.30 37.22
N ASP A 592 -17.74 -29.46 36.21
CA ASP A 592 -18.80 -29.00 35.33
C ASP A 592 -19.40 -30.18 34.53
N SER A 593 -20.71 -30.38 34.66
CA SER A 593 -21.44 -31.47 34.01
C SER A 593 -21.32 -31.44 32.48
N GLU A 594 -21.18 -30.27 31.87
CA GLU A 594 -21.03 -30.12 30.43
C GLU A 594 -19.62 -30.53 29.98
N ILE A 595 -18.59 -30.13 30.72
CA ILE A 595 -17.20 -30.54 30.44
C ILE A 595 -17.03 -32.05 30.61
N GLN A 596 -17.64 -32.62 31.66
CA GLN A 596 -17.63 -34.07 31.89
C GLN A 596 -18.32 -34.84 30.76
N SER A 597 -19.39 -34.28 30.17
CA SER A 597 -20.03 -34.88 28.99
C SER A 597 -19.12 -34.91 27.76
N ILE A 598 -18.28 -33.87 27.56
CA ILE A 598 -17.30 -33.79 26.47
C ILE A 598 -16.19 -34.83 26.66
N ILE A 599 -15.66 -34.94 27.88
CA ILE A 599 -14.61 -35.91 28.23
C ILE A 599 -15.09 -37.35 28.02
N ASN A 600 -16.29 -37.67 28.52
CA ASN A 600 -16.87 -39.01 28.42
C ASN A 600 -17.17 -39.41 26.97
N TYR A 601 -17.63 -38.46 26.14
CA TYR A 601 -17.88 -38.69 24.71
C TYR A 601 -16.58 -39.07 23.96
N GLU A 602 -15.51 -38.30 24.13
CA GLU A 602 -14.22 -38.56 23.47
C GLU A 602 -13.52 -39.83 23.99
N ASN A 603 -13.65 -40.15 25.29
CA ASN A 603 -13.11 -41.41 25.82
C ASN A 603 -13.89 -42.63 25.30
N ASN A 604 -15.17 -42.49 24.94
CA ASN A 604 -15.96 -43.56 24.34
C ASN A 604 -15.66 -43.75 22.84
N GLU A 605 -15.47 -42.68 22.05
CA GLU A 605 -15.05 -42.79 20.63
C GLU A 605 -13.67 -43.45 20.47
N ASN A 606 -12.70 -43.16 21.35
CA ASN A 606 -11.39 -43.81 21.32
C ASN A 606 -11.46 -45.31 21.65
N ASN A 607 -12.34 -45.71 22.59
CA ASN A 607 -12.58 -47.12 22.93
C ASN A 607 -13.29 -47.91 21.81
N GLU A 608 -14.04 -47.26 20.92
CA GLU A 608 -14.63 -47.91 19.74
C GLU A 608 -13.61 -48.05 18.60
N ASN A 609 -12.76 -47.06 18.37
CA ASN A 609 -11.69 -47.14 17.36
C ASN A 609 -10.60 -48.16 17.73
N ASP A 610 -10.25 -48.30 19.02
CA ASP A 610 -9.31 -49.33 19.49
C ASP A 610 -9.90 -50.75 19.43
N LYS A 611 -11.23 -50.91 19.47
CA LYS A 611 -11.87 -52.22 19.28
C LYS A 611 -11.86 -52.71 17.84
N VAL A 612 -11.81 -51.80 16.85
CA VAL A 612 -11.74 -52.17 15.42
C VAL A 612 -10.35 -52.69 15.04
N TYR A 613 -9.28 -52.18 15.66
CA TYR A 613 -7.91 -52.64 15.38
C TYR A 613 -7.53 -53.96 16.06
N VAL A 614 -8.19 -54.34 17.16
CA VAL A 614 -7.91 -55.61 17.87
C VAL A 614 -8.65 -56.80 17.23
N SER A 615 -9.69 -56.58 16.41
CA SER A 615 -10.43 -57.67 15.75
C SER A 615 -9.80 -58.22 14.46
N GLU A 616 -8.78 -57.59 13.87
CA GLU A 616 -8.15 -58.06 12.61
C GLU A 616 -6.83 -58.85 12.78
N GLN A 617 -6.33 -59.06 14.00
CA GLN A 617 -5.06 -59.81 14.21
C GLN A 617 -5.20 -61.28 14.63
N PHE A 618 -6.39 -61.87 14.57
CA PHE A 618 -6.60 -63.28 14.93
C PHE A 618 -7.30 -64.14 13.88
N THR A 619 -6.87 -64.08 12.61
CA THR A 619 -7.03 -65.23 11.68
C THR A 619 -6.11 -65.10 10.47
N ALA A 620 -4.90 -65.69 10.53
CA ALA A 620 -4.19 -66.15 9.32
C ALA A 620 -3.05 -67.12 9.69
N SER A 621 -3.39 -68.35 10.05
CA SER A 621 -2.47 -69.48 9.92
C SER A 621 -2.94 -70.40 8.79
N SER A 622 -2.01 -70.71 7.89
CA SER A 622 -2.02 -71.78 6.88
C SER A 622 -3.06 -71.71 5.75
N SER A 623 -2.60 -71.38 4.54
CA SER A 623 -2.55 -72.35 3.43
C SER A 623 -1.82 -71.78 2.23
N LYS A 624 -0.67 -72.39 1.89
CA LYS A 624 -0.01 -72.28 0.59
C LYS A 624 -0.84 -73.04 -0.45
N ARG A 625 -1.21 -72.41 -1.57
CA ARG A 625 -1.44 -73.11 -2.86
C ARG A 625 -1.31 -72.16 -4.06
N ILE A 626 -0.11 -72.21 -4.65
CA ILE A 626 0.27 -72.34 -6.08
C ILE A 626 -0.78 -72.00 -7.17
N ARG A 627 -0.37 -71.09 -8.09
CA ARG A 627 -0.65 -70.90 -9.55
C ARG A 627 -2.14 -70.83 -9.98
N GLN A 628 -2.55 -69.85 -10.78
CA GLN A 628 -2.04 -69.49 -12.12
C GLN A 628 -2.19 -68.00 -12.41
#